data_AF-A0A9N9HV98-F1
#
_entry.id   AF-A0A9N9HV98-F1
#
_cell.length_a   1.000
_cell.length_b   1.000
_cell.length_c   1.000
_cell.angle_alpha   90.00
_cell.angle_beta   90.00
_cell.angle_gamma   90.00
#
_symmetry.space_group_name_H-M   'P 1'
#
loop_
_entity.id
_entity.type
_entity.pdbx_description
1 polymer ?
#
loop_
_entity_poly.entity_id
_entity_poly.type
_entity_poly.pdbx_seq_one_letter_code
_entity_poly.pdbx_strand_id
1 'polypeptide(L)'
;MGNTTSKALEELKHRNDLEYEARKREIELRSQESKNNYDLQIRKADMEHQHKIAELITQMKQTKLQAGKELLLSYMDTMKIIIQQNGSCLDAAIPLLQQLNNDKLSDSLKKATERAIKKIYASYMTTEELLDYSKIQIKELQLKQDYEFTRLLDFAVEKE
;
A
#
# COMPACT_ATOMS: atom_id res chain seq x y z
N MET A 1 -73.44 13.20 57.25
CA MET A 1 -72.66 12.13 56.57
C MET A 1 -71.85 12.73 55.42
N GLY A 2 -70.72 13.41 55.72
CA GLY A 2 -69.95 14.16 54.69
C GLY A 2 -68.44 13.85 54.62
N ASN A 3 -67.92 12.94 55.46
CA ASN A 3 -66.47 12.73 55.61
C ASN A 3 -65.89 11.56 54.79
N THR A 4 -66.72 10.61 54.36
CA THR A 4 -66.30 9.42 53.59
C THR A 4 -66.11 9.75 52.11
N THR A 5 -66.95 10.62 51.55
CA THR A 5 -66.85 11.08 50.15
C THR A 5 -65.59 11.91 49.92
N SER A 6 -65.15 12.70 50.91
CA SER A 6 -63.93 13.51 50.82
C SER A 6 -62.65 12.66 50.82
N LYS A 7 -62.57 11.64 51.68
CA LYS A 7 -61.42 10.71 51.72
C LYS A 7 -61.31 9.86 50.47
N ALA A 8 -62.45 9.34 49.99
CA ALA A 8 -62.48 8.58 48.74
C ALA A 8 -62.02 9.43 47.54
N LEU A 9 -62.35 10.72 47.51
CA LEU A 9 -61.90 11.64 46.46
C LEU A 9 -60.40 11.94 46.53
N GLU A 10 -59.83 12.09 47.73
CA GLU A 10 -58.39 12.28 47.94
C GLU A 10 -57.58 11.03 47.57
N GLU A 11 -58.05 9.84 47.93
CA GLU A 11 -57.41 8.57 47.55
C GLU A 11 -57.43 8.36 46.02
N LEU A 12 -58.52 8.74 45.36
CA LEU A 12 -58.66 8.63 43.91
C LEU A 12 -57.76 9.65 43.18
N LYS A 13 -57.63 10.88 43.71
CA LYS A 13 -56.64 11.85 43.23
C LYS A 13 -55.22 11.34 43.41
N HIS A 14 -54.86 10.85 44.60
CA HIS A 14 -53.52 10.34 44.87
C HIS A 14 -53.15 9.16 43.97
N ARG A 15 -54.11 8.26 43.69
CA ARG A 15 -53.91 7.16 42.73
C ARG A 15 -53.70 7.67 41.30
N ASN A 16 -54.50 8.64 40.86
CA ASN A 16 -54.33 9.25 39.53
C ASN A 16 -52.99 9.98 39.40
N ASP A 17 -52.53 10.67 40.44
CA ASP A 17 -51.24 11.37 40.45
C ASP A 17 -50.08 10.37 40.37
N LEU A 18 -50.16 9.25 41.10
CA LEU A 18 -49.17 8.17 41.02
C LEU A 18 -49.16 7.51 39.64
N GLU A 19 -50.33 7.29 39.03
CA GLU A 19 -50.43 6.72 37.69
C GLU A 19 -49.89 7.69 36.62
N TYR A 20 -50.13 8.99 36.78
CA TYR A 20 -49.57 10.04 35.93
C TYR A 20 -48.04 10.09 36.00
N GLU A 21 -47.47 10.09 37.21
CA GLU A 21 -46.02 10.07 37.42
C GLU A 21 -45.37 8.77 36.89
N ALA A 22 -46.04 7.63 37.04
CA ALA A 22 -45.58 6.36 36.47
C ALA A 22 -45.54 6.41 34.94
N ARG A 23 -46.60 6.91 34.29
CA ARG A 23 -46.64 7.09 32.82
C ARG A 23 -45.61 8.10 32.33
N LYS A 24 -45.40 9.20 33.06
CA LYS A 24 -44.38 10.20 32.74
C LYS A 24 -42.97 9.59 32.76
N ARG A 25 -42.63 8.83 33.81
CA ARG A 25 -41.35 8.11 33.89
C ARG A 25 -41.19 7.08 32.77
N GLU A 26 -42.25 6.36 32.42
CA GLU A 26 -42.20 5.39 31.31
C GLU A 26 -41.88 6.07 29.98
N ILE A 27 -42.47 7.24 29.71
CA ILE A 27 -42.19 8.04 28.52
C ILE A 27 -40.74 8.56 28.53
N GLU A 28 -40.26 9.06 29.66
CA GLU A 28 -38.87 9.53 29.81
C GLU A 28 -37.85 8.39 29.58
N LEU A 29 -38.11 7.20 30.13
CA LEU A 29 -37.27 6.02 29.93
C LEU A 29 -37.22 5.60 28.45
N ARG A 30 -38.38 5.52 27.78
CA ARG A 30 -38.43 5.20 26.34
C ARG A 30 -37.72 6.25 25.48
N SER A 31 -37.86 7.53 25.82
CA SER A 31 -37.13 8.59 25.12
C SER A 31 -35.62 8.46 25.29
N GLN A 32 -35.15 8.06 26.47
CA GLN A 32 -33.73 7.88 26.76
C GLN A 32 -33.17 6.63 26.04
N GLU A 33 -33.92 5.53 26.03
CA GLU A 33 -33.57 4.33 25.26
C GLU A 33 -33.43 4.62 23.76
N SER A 34 -34.34 5.41 23.19
CA SER A 34 -34.25 5.79 21.77
C SER A 34 -33.00 6.61 21.45
N LYS A 35 -32.60 7.53 22.33
CA LYS A 35 -31.36 8.31 22.15
C LYS A 35 -30.13 7.42 22.24
N ASN A 36 -30.09 6.56 23.26
CA ASN A 36 -29.00 5.61 23.45
C ASN A 36 -28.86 4.67 22.23
N ASN A 37 -29.96 4.18 21.68
CA ASN A 37 -29.94 3.33 20.48
C ASN A 37 -29.43 4.07 19.25
N TYR A 38 -29.81 5.33 19.05
CA TYR A 38 -29.31 6.15 17.96
C TYR A 38 -27.79 6.38 18.06
N ASP A 39 -27.31 6.74 19.26
CA ASP A 39 -25.87 6.93 19.52
C ASP A 39 -25.07 5.62 19.32
N LEU A 40 -25.65 4.49 19.72
CA LEU A 40 -25.06 3.17 19.49
C LEU A 40 -24.97 2.83 17.99
N GLN A 41 -25.97 3.19 17.18
CA GLN A 41 -25.93 2.99 15.74
C GLN A 41 -24.82 3.84 15.08
N ILE A 42 -24.68 5.11 15.48
CA ILE A 42 -23.59 5.97 15.00
C ILE A 42 -22.23 5.36 15.35
N ARG A 43 -22.04 4.94 16.61
CA ARG A 43 -20.79 4.31 17.05
C ARG A 43 -20.50 3.00 16.32
N LYS A 44 -21.53 2.20 16.04
CA LYS A 44 -21.39 0.96 15.28
C LYS A 44 -20.93 1.26 13.84
N ALA A 45 -21.53 2.24 13.19
CA ALA A 45 -21.14 2.67 11.85
C ALA A 45 -19.70 3.23 11.82
N ASP A 46 -19.31 3.99 12.84
CA ASP A 46 -17.93 4.50 12.96
C ASP A 46 -16.92 3.37 13.20
N MET A 47 -17.25 2.41 14.06
CA MET A 47 -16.41 1.21 14.27
C MET A 47 -16.28 0.36 13.00
N GLU A 48 -17.36 0.13 12.25
CA GLU A 48 -17.32 -0.59 10.97
C GLU A 48 -16.43 0.13 9.96
N HIS A 49 -16.51 1.46 9.91
CA HIS A 49 -15.66 2.26 9.05
C HIS A 49 -14.17 2.18 9.46
N GLN A 50 -13.87 2.32 10.75
CA GLN A 50 -12.51 2.17 11.28
C GLN A 50 -11.96 0.76 11.01
N HIS A 51 -12.79 -0.27 11.15
CA HIS A 51 -12.42 -1.65 10.82
C HIS A 51 -12.07 -1.79 9.33
N LYS A 52 -12.87 -1.18 8.44
CA LYS A 52 -12.60 -1.19 7.00
C LYS A 52 -11.29 -0.50 6.65
N ILE A 53 -10.98 0.63 7.29
CA ILE A 53 -9.68 1.31 7.13
C ILE A 53 -8.54 0.39 7.59
N ALA A 54 -8.68 -0.30 8.72
CA ALA A 54 -7.65 -1.21 9.23
C ALA A 54 -7.43 -2.43 8.33
N GLU A 55 -8.50 -3.00 7.77
CA GLU A 55 -8.42 -4.06 6.76
C GLU A 55 -7.65 -3.58 5.52
N LEU A 56 -7.99 -2.39 5.00
CA LEU A 56 -7.33 -1.80 3.85
C LEU A 56 -5.84 -1.55 4.13
N ILE A 57 -5.48 -0.94 5.26
CA ILE A 57 -4.08 -0.77 5.67
C ILE A 57 -3.35 -2.12 5.72
N THR A 58 -4.00 -3.17 6.21
CA THR A 58 -3.41 -4.51 6.31
C THR A 58 -3.19 -5.14 4.94
N GLN A 59 -4.19 -5.10 4.07
CA GLN A 59 -4.07 -5.56 2.68
C GLN A 59 -2.98 -4.77 1.94
N MET A 60 -2.92 -3.45 2.13
CA MET A 60 -1.90 -2.60 1.51
C MET A 60 -0.49 -2.93 2.01
N LYS A 61 -0.30 -3.19 3.31
CA LYS A 61 1.00 -3.63 3.86
C LYS A 61 1.44 -4.97 3.25
N GLN A 62 0.52 -5.91 3.08
CA GLN A 62 0.80 -7.20 2.43
C GLN A 62 1.17 -7.00 0.95
N THR A 63 0.42 -6.20 0.21
CA THR A 63 0.71 -5.88 -1.20
C THR A 63 2.06 -5.19 -1.35
N LYS A 64 2.40 -4.22 -0.49
CA LYS A 64 3.71 -3.55 -0.51
C LYS A 64 4.85 -4.54 -0.25
N LEU A 65 4.68 -5.46 0.70
CA LEU A 65 5.67 -6.50 0.96
C LEU A 65 5.84 -7.46 -0.22
N GLN A 66 4.74 -7.88 -0.86
CA GLN A 66 4.75 -8.76 -2.02
C GLN A 66 5.40 -8.07 -3.23
N ALA A 67 4.98 -6.85 -3.52
CA ALA A 67 5.54 -6.04 -4.60
C ALA A 67 7.02 -5.74 -4.36
N GLY A 68 7.45 -5.51 -3.11
CA GLY A 68 8.86 -5.37 -2.74
C GLY A 68 9.70 -6.64 -2.98
N LYS A 69 9.13 -7.84 -2.80
CA LYS A 69 9.80 -9.11 -3.13
C LYS A 69 9.94 -9.31 -4.63
N GLU A 70 8.86 -9.07 -5.38
CA GLU A 70 8.86 -9.14 -6.85
C GLU A 70 9.86 -8.14 -7.46
N LEU A 71 9.96 -6.97 -6.85
CA LEU A 71 10.94 -5.95 -7.21
C LEU A 71 12.38 -6.45 -7.09
N LEU A 72 12.70 -7.08 -5.96
CA LEU A 72 14.02 -7.63 -5.68
C LEU A 72 14.39 -8.73 -6.67
N LEU A 73 13.43 -9.60 -7.01
CA LEU A 73 13.62 -10.65 -8.02
C LEU A 73 13.87 -10.05 -9.41
N SER A 74 13.10 -9.05 -9.81
CA SER A 74 13.29 -8.34 -11.10
C SER A 74 14.68 -7.69 -11.21
N TYR A 75 15.21 -7.13 -10.11
CA TYR A 75 16.58 -6.63 -10.10
C TYR A 75 17.63 -7.72 -10.26
N MET A 76 17.45 -8.84 -9.55
CA MET A 76 18.37 -9.97 -9.67
C MET A 76 18.40 -10.51 -11.10
N ASP A 77 17.23 -10.60 -11.76
CA ASP A 77 17.14 -11.02 -13.16
C ASP A 77 17.80 -10.02 -14.11
N THR A 78 17.59 -8.72 -13.91
CA THR A 78 18.23 -7.66 -14.73
C THR A 78 19.75 -7.70 -14.58
N MET A 79 20.27 -7.80 -13.34
CA MET A 79 21.70 -7.94 -13.08
C MET A 79 22.28 -9.19 -13.75
N LYS A 80 21.56 -10.32 -13.68
CA LYS A 80 21.97 -11.57 -14.32
C LYS A 80 22.09 -11.42 -15.84
N ILE A 81 21.14 -10.75 -16.49
CA ILE A 81 21.18 -10.48 -17.94
C ILE A 81 22.41 -9.64 -18.31
N ILE A 82 22.69 -8.57 -17.56
CA ILE A 82 23.84 -7.68 -17.85
C ILE A 82 25.17 -8.41 -17.63
N ILE A 83 25.28 -9.23 -16.57
CA ILE A 83 26.47 -10.07 -16.34
C ILE A 83 26.67 -11.03 -17.52
N GLN A 84 25.59 -11.64 -18.02
CA GLN A 84 25.66 -12.54 -19.18
C GLN A 84 26.03 -11.82 -20.47
N GLN A 85 25.54 -10.59 -20.68
CA GLN A 85 25.96 -9.73 -21.78
C GLN A 85 27.45 -9.37 -21.70
N ASN A 86 27.94 -9.00 -20.51
CA ASN A 86 29.36 -8.72 -20.28
C ASN A 86 30.25 -9.94 -20.58
N GLY A 87 29.81 -11.14 -20.17
CA GLY A 87 30.47 -12.39 -20.53
C GLY A 87 30.52 -12.59 -22.05
N SER A 88 29.42 -12.34 -22.75
CA SER A 88 29.33 -12.42 -24.21
C SER A 88 30.24 -11.40 -24.92
N CYS A 89 30.34 -10.17 -24.37
CA CYS A 89 31.28 -9.16 -24.87
C CYS A 89 32.74 -9.63 -24.74
N LEU A 90 33.10 -10.24 -23.60
CA LEU A 90 34.42 -10.82 -23.39
C LEU A 90 34.69 -11.97 -24.38
N ASP A 91 33.77 -12.91 -24.51
CA ASP A 91 33.90 -14.04 -25.43
C ASP A 91 34.04 -13.58 -26.89
N ALA A 92 33.34 -12.52 -27.29
CA ALA A 92 33.46 -11.91 -28.61
C ALA A 92 34.78 -11.16 -28.82
N ALA A 93 35.36 -10.58 -27.75
CA ALA A 93 36.62 -9.84 -27.82
C ALA A 93 37.85 -10.75 -27.85
N ILE A 94 37.81 -11.92 -27.21
CA ILE A 94 38.96 -12.84 -27.09
C ILE A 94 39.59 -13.20 -28.45
N PRO A 95 38.86 -13.63 -29.48
CA PRO A 95 39.44 -13.97 -30.78
C PRO A 95 40.13 -12.77 -31.45
N LEU A 96 39.58 -11.57 -31.29
CA LEU A 96 40.13 -10.34 -31.85
C LEU A 96 41.41 -9.91 -31.13
N LEU A 97 41.46 -10.08 -29.80
CA LEU A 97 42.67 -9.87 -29.00
C LEU A 97 43.77 -10.86 -29.37
N GLN A 98 43.43 -12.13 -29.58
CA GLN A 98 44.36 -13.15 -30.07
C GLN A 98 44.88 -12.81 -31.48
N GLN A 99 44.03 -12.27 -32.35
CA GLN A 99 44.42 -11.84 -33.68
C GLN A 99 45.40 -10.65 -33.65
N LEU A 100 45.28 -9.73 -32.68
CA LEU A 100 46.23 -8.63 -32.50
C LEU A 100 47.62 -9.08 -32.04
N ASN A 101 47.71 -10.21 -31.33
CA ASN A 101 48.99 -10.81 -30.92
C ASN A 101 49.76 -11.45 -32.09
N ASN A 102 49.20 -11.48 -33.30
CA ASN A 102 49.90 -11.98 -34.48
C ASN A 102 50.80 -10.88 -35.09
N ASP A 103 52.12 -11.03 -34.94
CA ASP A 103 53.10 -10.07 -35.47
C ASP A 103 53.08 -9.90 -36.99
N LYS A 104 52.49 -10.86 -37.72
CA LYS A 104 52.37 -10.81 -39.19
C LYS A 104 51.13 -10.07 -39.69
N LEU A 105 50.31 -9.52 -38.78
CA LEU A 105 49.10 -8.80 -39.15
C LEU A 105 49.44 -7.44 -39.76
N SER A 106 48.84 -7.10 -40.91
CA SER A 106 49.04 -5.78 -41.53
C SER A 106 48.50 -4.65 -40.65
N ASP A 107 49.10 -3.46 -40.75
CA ASP A 107 48.67 -2.27 -39.99
C ASP A 107 47.20 -1.90 -40.24
N SER A 108 46.71 -2.15 -41.47
CA SER A 108 45.31 -1.91 -41.83
C SER A 108 44.36 -2.84 -41.07
N LEU A 109 44.72 -4.12 -40.94
CA LEU A 109 43.97 -5.10 -40.17
C LEU A 109 44.05 -4.80 -38.68
N LYS A 110 45.24 -4.46 -38.15
CA LYS A 110 45.40 -4.10 -36.73
C LYS A 110 44.45 -2.97 -36.33
N LYS A 111 44.41 -1.88 -37.11
CA LYS A 111 43.47 -0.76 -36.89
C LYS A 111 42.00 -1.15 -37.04
N ALA A 112 41.67 -2.12 -37.89
CA ALA A 112 40.30 -2.61 -38.03
C ALA A 112 39.90 -3.46 -36.80
N THR A 113 40.76 -4.36 -36.37
CA THR A 113 40.57 -5.22 -35.20
C THR A 113 40.47 -4.41 -33.90
N GLU A 114 41.33 -3.41 -33.69
CA GLU A 114 41.24 -2.47 -32.55
C GLU A 114 39.91 -1.71 -32.52
N ARG A 115 39.41 -1.27 -33.68
CA ARG A 115 38.10 -0.60 -33.78
C ARG A 115 36.95 -1.55 -33.45
N ALA A 116 37.03 -2.81 -33.89
CA ALA A 116 36.04 -3.82 -33.55
C ALA A 116 36.01 -4.10 -32.04
N ILE A 117 37.18 -4.26 -31.42
CA ILE A 117 37.32 -4.45 -29.96
C ILE A 117 36.73 -3.26 -29.19
N LYS A 118 37.06 -2.03 -29.59
CA LYS A 118 36.48 -0.81 -28.98
C LYS A 118 34.95 -0.79 -29.06
N LYS A 119 34.36 -1.24 -30.17
CA LYS A 119 32.90 -1.33 -30.32
C LYS A 119 32.29 -2.39 -29.39
N ILE A 120 32.96 -3.53 -29.22
CA ILE A 120 32.50 -4.58 -28.30
C ILE A 120 32.51 -4.06 -26.87
N TYR A 121 33.60 -3.44 -26.43
CA TYR A 121 33.70 -2.86 -25.09
C TYR A 121 32.82 -1.64 -24.85
N ALA A 122 32.34 -0.96 -25.90
CA ALA A 122 31.34 0.10 -25.74
C ALA A 122 29.98 -0.43 -25.22
N SER A 123 29.72 -1.74 -25.36
CA SER A 123 28.53 -2.40 -24.81
C SER A 123 28.80 -3.10 -23.48
N TYR A 124 30.05 -3.03 -22.98
CA TYR A 124 30.41 -3.57 -21.67
C TYR A 124 30.03 -2.56 -20.60
N MET A 125 29.33 -3.04 -19.58
CA MET A 125 28.97 -2.21 -18.42
C MET A 125 29.87 -2.56 -17.25
N THR A 126 30.55 -1.58 -16.69
CA THR A 126 31.35 -1.77 -15.48
C THR A 126 30.47 -2.10 -14.28
N THR A 127 31.07 -2.65 -13.23
CA THR A 127 30.36 -2.93 -11.96
C THR A 127 29.75 -1.68 -11.36
N GLU A 128 30.42 -0.52 -11.50
CA GLU A 128 29.95 0.76 -10.99
C GLU A 128 28.75 1.29 -11.77
N GLU A 129 28.80 1.23 -13.11
CA GLU A 129 27.66 1.59 -13.97
C GLU A 129 26.46 0.67 -13.74
N LEU A 130 26.69 -0.63 -13.57
CA LEU A 130 25.63 -1.60 -13.25
C LEU A 130 24.98 -1.29 -11.89
N LEU A 131 25.80 -0.95 -10.89
CA LEU A 131 25.31 -0.61 -9.56
C LEU A 131 24.47 0.67 -9.59
N ASP A 132 24.92 1.70 -10.30
CA ASP A 132 24.19 2.96 -10.40
C ASP A 132 22.91 2.83 -11.24
N TYR A 133 22.95 2.09 -12.35
CA TYR A 133 21.74 1.73 -13.09
C TYR A 133 20.73 1.01 -12.20
N SER A 134 21.18 0.03 -11.42
CA SER A 134 20.32 -0.73 -10.50
C SER A 134 19.69 0.17 -9.43
N LYS A 135 20.46 1.10 -8.85
CA LYS A 135 19.94 2.07 -7.86
C LYS A 135 18.85 2.97 -8.44
N ILE A 136 19.03 3.45 -9.67
CA ILE A 136 18.03 4.30 -10.34
C ILE A 136 16.74 3.52 -10.54
N GLN A 137 16.83 2.29 -11.04
CA GLN A 137 15.67 1.43 -11.23
C GLN A 137 14.97 1.10 -9.89
N ILE A 138 15.73 0.87 -8.80
CA ILE A 138 15.22 0.74 -7.42
C ILE A 138 14.35 1.94 -7.03
N LYS A 139 14.90 3.13 -7.23
CA LYS A 139 14.23 4.37 -6.83
C LYS A 139 12.96 4.63 -7.63
N GLU A 140 12.99 4.44 -8.95
CA GLU A 140 11.82 4.67 -9.82
C GLU A 140 10.65 3.76 -9.48
N LEU A 141 10.93 2.48 -9.21
CA LEU A 141 9.88 1.53 -8.87
C LEU A 141 9.33 1.73 -7.45
N GLN A 142 10.15 2.13 -6.48
CA GLN A 142 9.67 2.55 -5.16
C GLN A 142 8.69 3.72 -5.28
N LEU A 143 9.02 4.75 -6.06
CA LEU A 143 8.15 5.90 -6.28
C LEU A 143 6.80 5.51 -6.89
N LYS A 144 6.77 4.58 -7.85
CA LYS A 144 5.51 4.07 -8.44
C LYS A 144 4.63 3.36 -7.41
N GLN A 145 5.21 2.54 -6.53
CA GLN A 145 4.46 1.85 -5.47
C GLN A 145 3.89 2.84 -4.44
N ASP A 146 4.68 3.84 -4.04
CA ASP A 146 4.22 4.86 -3.08
C ASP A 146 3.12 5.76 -3.66
N TYR A 147 3.15 6.02 -4.98
CA TYR A 147 2.08 6.70 -5.68
C TYR A 147 0.76 5.90 -5.68
N GLU A 148 0.80 4.62 -6.06
CA GLU A 148 -0.39 3.75 -6.02
C GLU A 148 -0.94 3.58 -4.59
N PHE A 149 -0.05 3.52 -3.59
CA PHE A 149 -0.43 3.50 -2.18
C PHE A 149 -1.23 4.76 -1.78
N THR A 150 -0.76 5.93 -2.20
CA THR A 150 -1.42 7.21 -1.91
C THR A 150 -2.80 7.26 -2.55
N ARG A 151 -2.90 6.89 -3.82
CA ARG A 151 -4.17 6.82 -4.56
C ARG A 151 -5.20 5.88 -3.92
N LEU A 152 -4.78 4.73 -3.42
CA LEU A 152 -5.67 3.77 -2.75
C LEU A 152 -6.14 4.28 -1.38
N LEU A 153 -5.28 5.00 -0.64
CA LEU A 153 -5.68 5.67 0.60
C LEU A 153 -6.69 6.78 0.31
N ASP A 154 -6.44 7.60 -0.70
CA ASP A 154 -7.36 8.68 -1.09
C ASP A 154 -8.72 8.11 -1.48
N PHE A 155 -8.79 7.03 -2.25
CA PHE A 155 -10.06 6.33 -2.57
C PHE A 155 -10.77 5.78 -1.33
N ALA A 156 -10.03 5.31 -0.33
CA ALA A 156 -10.60 4.79 0.91
C ALA A 156 -11.09 5.90 1.86
N VAL A 157 -10.54 7.10 1.74
CA VAL A 157 -10.82 8.26 2.60
C VAL A 157 -11.81 9.22 1.95
N GLU A 158 -11.89 9.27 0.61
CA GLU A 158 -12.94 9.94 -0.16
C GLU A 158 -14.27 9.22 0.06
N LYS A 159 -14.90 9.60 1.18
CA LYS A 159 -16.34 9.46 1.40
C LYS A 159 -17.08 10.42 0.46
N GLU A 160 -18.16 9.93 -0.14
CA GLU A 160 -19.31 10.76 -0.56
C GLU A 160 -19.73 11.75 0.54
#